data_AF-A0A7V5ST74-F1
#
_entry.id   AF-A0A7V5ST74-F1
#
_cell.length_a   1.000
_cell.length_b   1.000
_cell.length_c   1.000
_cell.angle_alpha   90.00
_cell.angle_beta   90.00
_cell.angle_gamma   90.00
#
_symmetry.space_group_name_H-M   'P 1'
#
loop_
_entity.id
_entity.type
_entity.pdbx_description
1 polymer ?
#
loop_
_entity_poly.entity_id
_entity_poly.type
_entity_poly.pdbx_seq_one_letter_code
_entity_poly.pdbx_strand_id
1 'polypeptide(L)'
;MEKEIFYIDKISILERKEFKEKLIDICNKLNIDPNWLMIVMNSESGLNPKAVNKLGGATGLIQFMPDTARALGTTTEALRNMTATQQLDYVYKYFLPYKNKIKSAFDLYLVTFFPLGLGKPDTWVFQSSQL
;
A
#
# COMPACT_ATOMS: atom_id res chain seq x y z
N MET A 1 -14.82 14.06 17.02
CA MET A 1 -15.41 12.84 16.40
C MET A 1 -14.29 11.91 16.03
N GLU A 2 -14.44 10.62 16.32
CA GLU A 2 -13.51 9.61 15.84
C GLU A 2 -13.61 9.54 14.31
N LYS A 3 -12.47 9.56 13.60
CA LYS A 3 -12.47 9.52 12.14
C LYS A 3 -12.93 8.15 11.66
N GLU A 4 -13.92 8.13 10.78
CA GLU A 4 -14.37 6.92 10.10
C GLU A 4 -13.29 6.44 9.12
N ILE A 5 -12.97 5.15 9.17
CA ILE A 5 -11.96 4.52 8.31
C ILE A 5 -12.66 3.63 7.30
N PHE A 6 -12.45 3.92 6.01
CA PHE A 6 -13.09 3.19 4.93
C PHE A 6 -12.65 1.73 4.88
N TYR A 7 -13.58 0.83 4.55
CA TYR A 7 -13.34 -0.61 4.36
C TYR A 7 -12.73 -1.34 5.57
N ILE A 8 -12.76 -0.72 6.75
CA ILE A 8 -12.16 -1.29 7.96
C ILE A 8 -12.84 -2.61 8.36
N ASP A 9 -14.07 -2.84 7.92
CA ASP A 9 -14.83 -4.07 8.06
C ASP A 9 -14.19 -5.27 7.33
N LYS A 10 -13.41 -5.03 6.26
CA LYS A 10 -12.66 -6.08 5.54
C LYS A 10 -11.42 -6.57 6.30
N ILE A 11 -10.93 -5.79 7.27
CA ILE A 11 -9.86 -6.23 8.16
C ILE A 11 -10.47 -7.17 9.20
N SER A 12 -9.76 -8.29 9.45
CA SER A 12 -10.15 -9.29 10.46
C SER A 12 -10.48 -8.62 11.78
N ILE A 13 -11.63 -8.98 12.35
CA ILE A 13 -12.11 -8.45 13.63
C ILE A 13 -11.09 -8.65 14.76
N LEU A 14 -10.23 -9.67 14.65
CA LEU A 14 -9.19 -9.99 15.64
C LEU A 14 -8.05 -8.96 15.68
N GLU A 15 -7.75 -8.29 14.56
CA GLU A 15 -6.67 -7.30 14.48
C GLU A 15 -7.18 -5.88 14.14
N ARG A 16 -8.47 -5.71 13.85
CA ARG A 16 -9.04 -4.46 13.32
C ARG A 16 -8.70 -3.22 14.15
N LYS A 17 -8.75 -3.33 15.47
CA LYS A 17 -8.42 -2.22 16.38
C LYS A 17 -6.96 -1.81 16.24
N GLU A 18 -6.05 -2.78 16.35
CA GLU A 18 -4.61 -2.57 16.22
C GLU A 18 -4.24 -2.04 14.82
N PHE A 19 -4.85 -2.60 13.77
CA PHE A 19 -4.70 -2.13 12.40
C PHE A 19 -5.09 -0.66 12.27
N LYS A 20 -6.26 -0.27 12.79
CA LYS A 20 -6.74 1.12 12.74
C LYS A 20 -5.78 2.08 13.45
N GLU A 21 -5.35 1.73 14.67
CA GLU A 21 -4.44 2.56 15.46
C GLU A 21 -3.10 2.74 14.73
N LYS A 22 -2.53 1.65 14.22
CA LYS A 22 -1.27 1.67 13.48
C LYS A 22 -1.38 2.40 12.15
N LEU A 23 -2.48 2.21 11.41
CA LEU A 23 -2.76 2.94 10.18
C LEU A 23 -2.74 4.46 10.43
N ILE A 24 -3.46 4.92 11.44
CA ILE A 24 -3.51 6.33 11.81
C ILE A 24 -2.11 6.84 12.17
N ASP A 25 -1.35 6.08 12.97
CA ASP A 25 0.02 6.44 13.35
C ASP A 25 0.95 6.59 12.14
N ILE A 26 1.00 5.61 11.24
CA ILE A 26 1.88 5.68 10.06
C ILE A 26 1.45 6.80 9.11
N CYS A 27 0.15 7.03 8.95
CA CYS A 27 -0.39 8.08 8.09
C CYS A 27 -0.07 9.48 8.64
N ASN A 28 -0.16 9.67 9.96
CA ASN A 28 0.26 10.91 10.62
C ASN A 28 1.76 11.16 10.42
N LYS A 29 2.60 10.12 10.57
CA LYS A 29 4.05 10.24 10.35
C LYS A 29 4.42 10.60 8.90
N LEU A 30 3.63 10.13 7.93
CA LEU A 30 3.80 10.37 6.50
C LEU A 30 3.12 11.66 6.01
N ASN A 31 2.26 12.26 6.83
CA ASN A 31 1.38 13.37 6.48
C ASN A 31 0.45 13.04 5.30
N ILE A 32 -0.23 11.89 5.39
CA ILE A 32 -1.23 11.43 4.41
C ILE A 32 -2.56 11.13 5.11
N ASP A 33 -3.66 11.22 4.38
CA ASP A 33 -4.97 10.79 4.90
C ASP A 33 -5.03 9.25 5.00
N PRO A 34 -5.39 8.67 6.16
CA PRO A 34 -5.62 7.24 6.31
C PRO A 34 -6.56 6.63 5.27
N ASN A 35 -7.63 7.34 4.89
CA ASN A 35 -8.61 6.82 3.94
C ASN A 35 -8.07 6.76 2.51
N TRP A 36 -7.10 7.59 2.15
CA TRP A 36 -6.42 7.46 0.86
C TRP A 36 -5.64 6.15 0.80
N LEU A 37 -4.94 5.80 1.88
CA LEU A 37 -4.20 4.55 1.96
C LEU A 37 -5.13 3.33 1.98
N MET A 38 -6.28 3.41 2.66
CA MET A 38 -7.30 2.36 2.61
C MET A 38 -7.88 2.15 1.21
N ILE A 39 -8.14 3.22 0.47
CA ILE A 39 -8.62 3.15 -0.92
C ILE A 39 -7.58 2.44 -1.80
N VAL A 40 -6.30 2.83 -1.69
CA VAL A 40 -5.21 2.21 -2.44
C VAL A 40 -5.09 0.73 -2.11
N MET A 41 -4.97 0.36 -0.82
CA MET A 41 -4.84 -1.05 -0.44
C MET A 41 -6.05 -1.90 -0.84
N ASN A 42 -7.25 -1.32 -0.81
CA ASN A 42 -8.46 -1.98 -1.29
C ASN A 42 -8.42 -2.17 -2.82
N SER A 43 -7.92 -1.20 -3.58
CA SER A 43 -7.74 -1.35 -5.04
C SER A 43 -6.70 -2.42 -5.39
N GLU A 44 -5.59 -2.48 -4.64
CA GLU A 44 -4.47 -3.38 -4.92
C GLU A 44 -4.78 -4.84 -4.55
N SER A 45 -5.41 -5.07 -3.40
CA SER A 45 -5.58 -6.43 -2.86
C SER A 45 -6.95 -6.70 -2.27
N GLY A 46 -7.89 -5.74 -2.30
CA GLY A 46 -9.13 -5.85 -1.56
C GLY A 46 -8.93 -5.90 -0.05
N LEU A 47 -7.83 -5.30 0.45
CA LEU A 47 -7.35 -5.42 1.84
C LEU A 47 -6.98 -6.85 2.27
N ASN A 48 -6.65 -7.72 1.32
CA ASN A 48 -6.20 -9.07 1.62
C ASN A 48 -4.66 -9.12 1.75
N PRO A 49 -4.10 -9.26 2.97
CA PRO A 49 -2.64 -9.34 3.15
C PRO A 49 -2.02 -10.58 2.51
N LYS A 50 -2.83 -11.58 2.14
CA LYS A 50 -2.38 -12.82 1.50
C LYS A 50 -2.58 -12.83 -0.02
N ALA A 51 -3.07 -11.73 -0.61
CA ALA A 51 -3.22 -11.62 -2.06
C ALA A 51 -1.87 -11.78 -2.76
N VAL A 52 -1.85 -12.59 -3.82
CA VAL A 52 -0.67 -12.82 -4.65
C VAL A 52 -1.07 -12.74 -6.13
N ASN A 53 -0.40 -11.87 -6.88
CA ASN A 53 -0.50 -11.85 -8.33
C ASN A 53 0.33 -13.00 -8.93
N LYS A 54 -0.31 -13.89 -9.69
CA LYS A 54 0.33 -15.10 -10.26
C LYS A 54 1.35 -14.80 -11.37
N LEU A 55 1.24 -13.66 -12.05
CA LEU A 55 2.12 -13.30 -13.16
C LEU A 55 3.44 -12.70 -12.67
N GLY A 56 3.38 -11.81 -11.66
CA GLY A 56 4.54 -11.04 -11.20
C GLY A 56 4.96 -11.28 -9.75
N GLY A 57 4.23 -12.08 -8.97
CA GLY A 57 4.52 -12.34 -7.56
C GLY A 57 4.23 -11.18 -6.60
N ALA A 58 3.57 -10.12 -7.08
CA ALA A 58 3.15 -8.99 -6.27
C ALA A 58 2.28 -9.47 -5.09
N THR A 59 2.60 -9.06 -3.87
CA THR A 59 2.01 -9.67 -2.65
C THR A 59 1.54 -8.66 -1.62
N GLY A 60 0.43 -8.95 -0.94
CA GLY A 60 -0.01 -8.21 0.24
C GLY A 60 -0.77 -6.93 -0.06
N LEU A 61 -0.94 -6.10 0.98
CA LEU A 61 -1.89 -4.98 1.04
C LEU A 61 -1.75 -4.00 -0.12
N ILE A 62 -0.52 -3.65 -0.49
CA ILE A 62 -0.21 -2.75 -1.61
C ILE A 62 0.45 -3.49 -2.79
N GLN A 63 0.29 -4.82 -2.86
CA GLN A 63 0.88 -5.66 -3.89
C GLN A 63 2.39 -5.41 -4.09
N PHE A 64 3.16 -5.56 -3.01
CA PHE A 64 4.62 -5.41 -3.03
C PHE A 64 5.24 -6.33 -4.08
N MET A 65 5.92 -5.74 -5.08
CA MET A 65 6.72 -6.49 -6.04
C MET A 65 7.90 -7.19 -5.34
N PRO A 66 8.36 -8.36 -5.82
CA PRO A 66 9.47 -9.10 -5.22
C PRO A 66 10.72 -8.25 -4.95
N ASP A 67 11.09 -7.38 -5.90
CA ASP A 67 12.28 -6.52 -5.79
C ASP A 67 12.11 -5.44 -4.73
N THR A 68 10.92 -4.83 -4.66
CA THR A 68 10.54 -3.88 -3.62
C THR A 68 10.58 -4.54 -2.24
N ALA A 69 10.03 -5.75 -2.09
CA ALA A 69 10.06 -6.48 -0.83
C ALA A 69 11.50 -6.71 -0.35
N ARG A 70 12.41 -7.11 -1.24
CA ARG A 70 13.85 -7.28 -0.93
C ARG A 70 14.51 -5.97 -0.53
N ALA A 71 14.24 -4.88 -1.26
CA ALA A 71 14.77 -3.55 -0.93
C ALA A 71 14.31 -3.03 0.44
N LEU A 72 13.13 -3.46 0.90
CA LEU A 72 12.58 -3.14 2.23
C LEU A 72 13.07 -4.09 3.34
N GLY A 73 13.95 -5.04 3.01
CA GLY A 73 14.53 -6.00 3.95
C GLY A 73 13.63 -7.19 4.29
N THR A 74 12.75 -7.60 3.37
CA THR A 74 11.86 -8.77 3.53
C THR A 74 11.72 -9.56 2.22
N THR A 75 10.79 -10.50 2.15
CA THR A 75 10.40 -11.23 0.93
C THR A 75 8.90 -11.22 0.75
N THR A 76 8.42 -11.49 -0.46
CA THR A 76 6.98 -11.66 -0.73
C THR A 76 6.40 -12.86 0.03
N GLU A 77 7.18 -13.93 0.22
CA GLU A 77 6.78 -15.06 1.07
C GLU A 77 6.58 -14.64 2.53
N ALA A 78 7.55 -13.91 3.10
CA ALA A 78 7.43 -13.41 4.46
C ALA A 78 6.23 -12.46 4.61
N LEU A 79 6.04 -11.54 3.66
CA LEU A 79 4.87 -10.65 3.62
C LEU A 79 3.56 -11.44 3.57
N ARG A 80 3.46 -12.47 2.74
CA ARG A 80 2.25 -13.32 2.65
C ARG A 80 1.89 -13.99 3.98
N ASN A 81 2.88 -14.28 4.81
CA ASN A 81 2.70 -14.88 6.12
C ASN A 81 2.44 -13.87 7.24
N MET A 82 2.47 -12.56 6.94
CA MET A 82 2.16 -11.49 7.89
C MET A 82 0.67 -11.21 7.94
N THR A 83 0.21 -10.69 9.09
CA THR A 83 -1.11 -10.08 9.23
C THR A 83 -1.18 -8.74 8.49
N ALA A 84 -2.38 -8.19 8.33
CA ALA A 84 -2.53 -6.87 7.72
C ALA A 84 -1.79 -5.80 8.54
N THR A 85 -1.87 -5.88 9.87
CA THR A 85 -1.23 -4.95 10.80
C THR A 85 0.29 -5.05 10.75
N GLN A 86 0.86 -6.25 10.61
CA GLN A 86 2.30 -6.43 10.42
C GLN A 86 2.78 -5.83 9.10
N GLN A 87 2.03 -6.01 8.01
CA GLN A 87 2.39 -5.41 6.73
C GLN A 87 2.42 -3.87 6.75
N LEU A 88 1.68 -3.21 7.65
CA LEU A 88 1.72 -1.75 7.79
C LEU A 88 3.12 -1.19 8.10
N ASP A 89 4.03 -1.98 8.70
CA ASP A 89 5.44 -1.55 8.87
C ASP A 89 6.16 -1.39 7.53
N TYR A 90 5.89 -2.30 6.60
CA TYR A 90 6.49 -2.27 5.26
C TYR A 90 5.81 -1.27 4.36
N VAL A 91 4.50 -1.05 4.54
CA VAL A 91 3.76 0.03 3.89
C VAL A 91 4.35 1.37 4.30
N TYR A 92 4.57 1.58 5.61
CA TYR A 92 5.22 2.79 6.10
C TYR A 92 6.62 2.98 5.49
N LYS A 93 7.47 1.95 5.52
CA LYS A 93 8.82 2.01 4.90
C LYS A 93 8.76 2.33 3.41
N TYR A 94 7.80 1.77 2.68
CA TYR A 94 7.61 2.02 1.25
C TYR A 94 7.25 3.48 0.95
N PHE A 95 6.36 4.08 1.75
CA PHE A 95 5.92 5.46 1.54
C PHE A 95 6.83 6.51 2.19
N LEU A 96 7.73 6.12 3.10
CA LEU A 96 8.61 7.05 3.82
C LEU A 96 9.43 7.99 2.90
N PRO A 97 10.01 7.53 1.77
CA PRO A 97 10.72 8.42 0.83
C PRO A 97 9.83 9.50 0.16
N TYR A 98 8.51 9.32 0.23
CA TYR A 98 7.49 10.20 -0.35
C TYR A 98 6.79 11.08 0.68
N LYS A 99 7.22 11.03 1.95
CA LYS A 99 6.70 11.91 3.02
C LYS A 99 6.68 13.36 2.55
N ASN A 100 5.56 14.05 2.82
CA ASN A 100 5.28 15.42 2.41
C ASN A 100 5.19 15.69 0.89
N LYS A 101 5.40 14.68 0.03
CA LYS A 101 5.26 14.79 -1.44
C LYS A 101 3.88 14.37 -1.93
N ILE A 102 3.18 13.51 -1.19
CA ILE A 102 1.82 13.06 -1.48
C ILE A 102 0.83 14.16 -1.06
N LYS A 103 0.08 14.71 -2.01
CA LYS A 103 -0.90 15.80 -1.77
C LYS A 103 -2.35 15.37 -2.02
N SER A 104 -2.56 14.21 -2.61
CA SER A 104 -3.87 13.66 -2.93
C SER A 104 -3.89 12.13 -2.89
N ALA A 105 -5.10 11.55 -2.88
CA ALA A 105 -5.29 10.10 -3.08
C ALA A 105 -4.73 9.63 -4.43
N PHE A 106 -4.79 10.49 -5.46
CA PHE A 106 -4.25 10.20 -6.78
C PHE A 106 -2.72 10.10 -6.78
N ASP A 107 -2.01 11.00 -6.08
CA ASP A 107 -0.55 10.90 -5.92
C ASP A 107 -0.14 9.60 -5.22
N LEU A 108 -0.89 9.22 -4.18
CA LEU A 108 -0.66 7.98 -3.44
C LEU A 108 -0.86 6.75 -4.35
N TYR A 109 -1.91 6.76 -5.18
CA TYR A 109 -2.16 5.72 -6.17
C TYR A 109 -1.04 5.65 -7.22
N LEU A 110 -0.59 6.79 -7.77
CA LEU A 110 0.52 6.83 -8.73
C LEU A 110 1.82 6.27 -8.15
N VAL A 111 2.16 6.62 -6.91
CA VAL A 111 3.33 6.07 -6.22
C VAL A 111 3.24 4.54 -6.12
N THR A 112 2.05 4.01 -5.82
CA THR A 112 1.83 2.58 -5.59
C THR A 112 1.80 1.76 -6.88
N PHE A 113 1.07 2.23 -7.89
CA PHE A 113 0.79 1.48 -9.12
C PHE A 113 1.79 1.76 -10.25
N PHE A 114 2.42 2.94 -10.27
CA PHE A 114 3.37 3.36 -11.30
C PHE A 114 4.58 4.14 -10.74
N PRO A 115 5.44 3.54 -9.90
CA PRO A 115 6.69 4.20 -9.52
C PRO A 115 7.58 4.58 -10.72
N LEU A 116 7.43 3.90 -11.88
CA LEU A 116 8.13 4.21 -13.13
C LEU A 116 7.58 5.45 -13.90
N GLY A 117 6.38 5.94 -13.55
CA GLY A 117 5.75 7.10 -14.20
C GLY A 117 6.08 8.46 -13.54
N LEU A 118 6.70 8.45 -12.36
CA LEU A 118 6.97 9.66 -11.60
C LEU A 118 7.98 10.58 -12.33
N GLY A 119 7.55 11.77 -12.73
CA GLY A 119 8.37 12.77 -13.44
C GLY A 119 8.32 12.70 -14.98
N LYS A 120 7.42 11.91 -15.56
CA LYS A 120 7.17 11.90 -17.02
C LYS A 120 6.06 12.91 -17.41
N PRO A 121 6.11 13.50 -18.61
CA PRO A 121 5.10 14.45 -19.08
C PRO A 121 3.75 13.77 -19.32
N ASP A 122 2.67 14.55 -19.30
CA ASP A 122 1.27 14.10 -19.50
C ASP A 122 1.03 13.32 -20.80
N THR A 123 1.91 13.47 -21.79
CA THR A 123 1.88 12.76 -23.08
C THR A 123 2.48 11.34 -23.01
N TRP A 124 2.89 10.87 -21.82
CA TRP A 124 3.51 9.57 -21.70
C TRP A 124 2.49 8.44 -21.79
N VAL A 125 2.57 7.64 -22.85
CA VAL A 125 1.72 6.48 -23.07
C VAL A 125 2.21 5.32 -22.21
N PHE A 126 1.35 4.83 -21.33
CA PHE A 126 1.60 3.62 -20.56
C PHE A 126 1.73 2.42 -21.50
N GLN A 127 2.95 1.96 -21.75
CA GLN A 127 3.14 0.63 -22.32
C GLN A 127 3.00 -0.38 -21.17
N SER A 128 1.84 -1.05 -21.09
CA SER A 128 1.83 -2.39 -20.53
C SER A 128 2.64 -3.25 -21.50
N SER A 129 3.72 -3.88 -21.02
CA SER A 129 4.26 -5.01 -21.76
C SER A 129 3.11 -6.00 -21.92
N GLN A 130 2.86 -6.37 -23.17
CA GLN A 130 1.74 -7.15 -23.66
C GLN A 130 1.38 -8.32 -22.73
N LEU A 131 0.05 -8.51 -22.58
CA LEU A 131 -0.70 -9.69 -22.13
C LEU A 131 0.12 -10.92 -21.67
#